data_AF-A0A2J5Q2Y5-F1
#
_entry.id   AF-A0A2J5Q2Y5-F1
#
_cell.length_a   1.000
_cell.length_b   1.000
_cell.length_c   1.000
_cell.angle_alpha   90.00
_cell.angle_beta   90.00
_cell.angle_gamma   90.00
#
_symmetry.space_group_name_H-M   'P 1'
#
loop_
_entity.id
_entity.type
_entity.pdbx_description
1 polymer ?
#
loop_
_entity_poly.entity_id
_entity_poly.type
_entity_poly.pdbx_seq_one_letter_code
_entity_poly.pdbx_strand_id
1 'polypeptide(L)' 'GDSVLITDGAFEGLQAIFTEPDGEARSMLLLNLLNKQVLQSVKNTDFYKI' A
#
# COMPACT_ATOMS: atom_id res chain seq x y z
N GLY A 1 8.54 8.62 1.32
CA GLY A 1 7.35 7.79 1.14
C GLY A 1 6.88 7.97 -0.28
N ASP A 2 6.85 6.89 -1.03
CA ASP A 2 6.46 6.90 -2.44
C ASP A 2 4.97 6.63 -2.58
N SER A 3 4.31 7.27 -3.54
CA SER A 3 2.92 6.90 -3.85
C SER A 3 2.90 5.59 -4.62
N VAL A 4 2.09 4.66 -4.15
CA VAL A 4 1.86 3.38 -4.81
C VAL A 4 0.39 3.23 -5.13
N LEU A 5 0.08 2.57 -6.25
CA LEU A 5 -1.28 2.18 -6.58
C LEU A 5 -1.42 0.68 -6.33
N ILE A 6 -2.42 0.33 -5.53
CA ILE A 6 -2.78 -1.08 -5.30
C ILE A 6 -3.54 -1.57 -6.53
N THR A 7 -3.09 -2.68 -7.10
CA THR A 7 -3.66 -3.31 -8.31
C THR A 7 -4.33 -4.64 -8.04
N ASP A 8 -4.32 -5.11 -6.81
CA ASP A 8 -4.92 -6.39 -6.45
C ASP A 8 -5.53 -6.37 -5.04
N GLY A 9 -6.47 -7.28 -4.79
CA GLY A 9 -7.15 -7.46 -3.51
C GLY A 9 -8.25 -6.44 -3.20
N ALA A 10 -8.65 -6.37 -1.93
CA ALA A 10 -9.81 -5.56 -1.49
C ALA A 10 -9.58 -4.04 -1.56
N PHE A 11 -8.37 -3.61 -1.88
CA PHE A 11 -7.96 -2.21 -1.95
C PHE A 11 -7.49 -1.81 -3.35
N GLU A 12 -7.77 -2.64 -4.38
CA GLU A 12 -7.48 -2.34 -5.78
C GLU A 12 -8.04 -0.96 -6.19
N GLY A 13 -7.22 -0.18 -6.90
CA GLY A 13 -7.55 1.17 -7.34
C GLY A 13 -7.35 2.25 -6.28
N LEU A 14 -6.98 1.90 -5.05
CA LEU A 14 -6.64 2.86 -4.01
C LEU A 14 -5.16 3.25 -4.05
N GLN A 15 -4.91 4.55 -3.87
CA GLN A 15 -3.57 5.08 -3.68
C GLN A 15 -3.17 4.96 -2.22
N ALA A 16 -1.93 4.56 -2.00
CA ALA A 16 -1.32 4.47 -0.69
C ALA A 16 0.09 5.05 -0.70
N ILE A 17 0.61 5.37 0.48
CA ILE A 17 2.00 5.80 0.64
C ILE A 17 2.82 4.63 1.14
N PHE A 18 3.86 4.25 0.39
CA PHE A 18 4.85 3.28 0.80
C PHE A 18 5.64 3.82 2.00
N THR A 19 5.65 3.08 3.11
CA THR A 19 6.39 3.46 4.31
C THR A 19 7.65 2.62 4.48
N GLU A 20 7.53 1.29 4.64
CA GLU A 20 8.66 0.44 4.99
C GLU A 20 8.42 -1.03 4.59
N PRO A 21 9.43 -1.73 4.06
CA PRO A 21 9.32 -3.17 3.77
C PRO A 21 9.53 -4.01 5.05
N ASP A 22 8.58 -4.88 5.38
CA ASP A 22 8.59 -5.75 6.59
C ASP A 22 9.47 -7.02 6.40
N GLY A 23 10.43 -6.97 5.49
CA GLY A 23 11.26 -8.13 5.13
C GLY A 23 10.61 -8.98 4.03
N GLU A 24 11.35 -9.06 2.92
CA GLU A 24 11.22 -9.89 1.70
C GLU A 24 9.89 -9.96 0.94
N ALA A 25 8.72 -10.07 1.58
CA ALA A 25 7.47 -10.42 0.90
C ALA A 25 6.32 -9.41 1.04
N ARG A 26 6.39 -8.51 2.02
CA ARG A 26 5.31 -7.54 2.29
C ARG A 26 5.86 -6.16 2.58
N SER A 27 5.11 -5.16 2.16
CA SER A 27 5.37 -3.76 2.45
C SER A 27 4.24 -3.16 3.24
N MET A 28 4.62 -2.26 4.14
CA MET A 28 3.70 -1.42 4.88
C MET A 28 3.28 -0.27 3.98
N LEU A 29 1.97 -0.19 3.73
CA LEU A 29 1.33 0.87 2.97
C LEU A 29 0.42 1.68 3.90
N LEU A 30 0.48 3.00 3.76
CA LEU A 30 -0.40 3.92 4.44
C LEU A 30 -1.55 4.32 3.49
N LEU A 31 -2.73 3.75 3.70
CA LEU A 31 -3.94 4.08 2.96
C LEU A 31 -4.65 5.26 3.61
N ASN A 32 -5.23 6.15 2.82
CA ASN A 32 -6.11 7.20 3.32
C ASN A 32 -7.56 6.85 2.98
N LEU A 33 -8.30 6.36 3.98
CA LEU A 33 -9.68 5.93 3.86
C LEU A 33 -10.58 6.85 4.67
N LEU A 34 -11.53 7.53 4.03
CA LEU A 34 -12.50 8.40 4.71
C LEU A 34 -11.84 9.42 5.65
N ASN A 35 -10.77 10.07 5.18
CA ASN A 35 -9.93 11.00 5.93
C ASN A 35 -9.23 10.39 7.16
N LYS A 36 -9.13 9.06 7.23
CA LYS A 36 -8.33 8.36 8.22
C LYS A 36 -7.18 7.64 7.53
N GLN A 37 -6.00 7.77 8.12
CA GLN A 37 -4.82 7.04 7.69
C GLN A 37 -4.83 5.66 8.34
N VAL A 38 -4.80 4.61 7.53
CA VAL A 38 -4.79 3.21 7.95
C VAL A 38 -3.51 2.58 7.42
N LEU A 39 -2.76 1.94 8.30
CA LEU A 39 -1.48 1.32 7.98
C LEU A 39 -1.73 -0.18 7.76
N GLN A 40 -1.51 -0.66 6.53
CA GLN A 40 -1.83 -2.01 6.11
C GLN A 40 -0.61 -2.71 5.50
N SER A 41 -0.42 -3.98 5.85
CA SER A 41 0.58 -4.83 5.20
C SER A 41 0.01 -5.38 3.89
N VAL A 42 0.66 -5.07 2.78
CA VAL A 42 0.28 -5.49 1.42
C VAL A 42 1.46 -6.19 0.77
N LYS A 43 1.24 -7.22 -0.04
CA LYS A 43 2.33 -7.90 -0.74
C LYS A 43 2.92 -6.99 -1.81
N ASN A 44 4.22 -7.14 -2.07
CA ASN A 44 4.92 -6.36 -3.09
C ASN A 44 4.43 -6.62 -4.51
N THR A 45 3.70 -7.72 -4.71
CA THR A 45 3.06 -8.09 -5.98
C THR A 45 1.73 -7.38 -6.22
N ASP A 46 1.10 -6.86 -5.17
CA ASP A 46 -0.29 -6.41 -5.21
C ASP A 46 -0.38 -4.89 -5.42
N PHE A 47 0.76 -4.21 -5.57
CA PHE A 47 0.84 -2.78 -5.85
C PHE A 47 2.03 -2.45 -6.75
N TYR A 48 1.98 -1.30 -7.41
CA TYR A 48 3.12 -0.73 -8.14
C TYR A 48 3.40 0.70 -7.70
N LYS A 49 4.67 1.11 -7.80
CA LYS A 49 5.11 2.48 -7.54
C LYS A 49 4.84 3.35 -8.77
N ILE A 50 4.23 4.51 -8.56
CA ILE A 50 3.91 5.52 -9.60
C ILE A 50 5.14 6.39 -9.87
#